data_AF-A0A7S2YEL2-F1
#
_entry.id   AF-A0A7S2YEL2-F1
#
_cell.length_a   1.000
_cell.length_b   1.000
_cell.length_c   1.000
_cell.angle_alpha   90.00
_cell.angle_beta   90.00
_cell.angle_gamma   90.00
#
_symmetry.space_group_name_H-M   'P 1'
#
loop_
_entity.id
_entity.type
_entity.pdbx_description
1 polymer ?
#
loop_
_entity_poly.entity_id
_entity_poly.type
_entity_poly.pdbx_seq_one_letter_code
_entity_poly.pdbx_strand_id
1 'polypeptide(L)'
;MASQEARSLDEGGSAVMDSLPYIDSIHEGYEQYAASLIESEMENSDFNVASVLPPLAPLNFRTPLLDREYQRVSGVEAPEKRSIFGNTKIDPPSENSVAAWEDAIKRVKVELEKERIRGLMLELEKEGVTADQWKKFNAMLSKAQLEPVHQIHRENIDRINMKRQEFQEDKIGKDVHVLYSQYHQLVDKVYQLKRAVAALHHEIALRPQQSST
;
A
#
# COMPACT_ATOMS: atom_id res chain seq x y z
N MET A 1 -5.14 51.85 6.29
CA MET A 1 -6.48 51.22 6.14
C MET A 1 -6.48 50.27 4.95
N ALA A 2 -5.79 49.14 5.07
CA ALA A 2 -5.77 48.08 4.06
C ALA A 2 -5.36 46.76 4.74
N SER A 3 -6.21 46.31 5.66
CA SER A 3 -6.06 45.03 6.36
C SER A 3 -7.46 44.54 6.68
N GLN A 4 -8.14 43.97 5.69
CA GLN A 4 -9.32 43.13 5.85
C GLN A 4 -9.75 42.65 4.46
N GLU A 5 -9.15 41.56 3.99
CA GLU A 5 -9.70 40.71 2.92
C GLU A 5 -8.94 39.37 2.95
N ALA A 6 -9.03 38.71 4.10
CA ALA A 6 -8.57 37.34 4.30
C ALA A 6 -9.48 36.64 5.31
N ARG A 7 -10.79 36.65 5.03
CA ARG A 7 -11.77 35.83 5.74
C ARG A 7 -12.65 35.08 4.74
N SER A 8 -12.88 33.81 5.08
CA SER A 8 -13.88 32.88 4.55
C SER A 8 -13.46 31.93 3.41
N LEU A 9 -12.54 31.00 3.71
CA LEU A 9 -12.53 29.63 3.14
C LEU A 9 -12.03 28.62 4.19
N ASP A 10 -12.55 28.70 5.43
CA ASP A 10 -12.27 27.70 6.48
C ASP A 10 -13.55 27.32 7.26
N GLU A 11 -14.66 27.21 6.53
CA GLU A 11 -15.91 26.60 7.03
C GLU A 11 -16.15 25.23 6.37
N GLY A 12 -15.08 24.53 5.99
CA GLY A 12 -15.11 23.08 5.95
C GLY A 12 -14.94 22.62 7.38
N GLY A 13 -16.01 22.56 8.15
CA GLY A 13 -15.97 22.05 9.52
C GLY A 13 -15.23 20.73 9.50
N SER A 14 -13.99 20.72 10.01
CA SER A 14 -13.19 19.52 10.20
C SER A 14 -13.99 18.64 11.13
N ALA A 15 -14.83 17.77 10.57
CA ALA A 15 -15.54 16.75 11.30
C ALA A 15 -14.46 16.00 12.05
N VAL A 16 -14.41 16.18 13.37
CA VAL A 16 -13.48 15.45 14.23
C VAL A 16 -13.98 14.01 14.22
N MET A 17 -13.50 13.25 13.23
CA MET A 17 -13.73 11.82 13.11
C MET A 17 -12.83 11.15 14.14
N ASP A 18 -13.34 11.00 15.36
CA ASP A 18 -12.68 10.26 16.42
C ASP A 18 -13.23 8.84 16.46
N SER A 19 -12.33 7.87 16.39
CA SER A 19 -12.62 6.44 16.52
C SER A 19 -11.50 5.85 17.36
N LEU A 20 -11.80 4.94 18.31
CA LEU A 20 -10.86 4.48 19.31
C LEU A 20 -10.61 2.96 19.17
N PRO A 21 -9.80 2.50 18.19
CA PRO A 21 -9.61 1.06 17.92
C PRO A 21 -9.12 0.23 19.12
N TYR A 22 -8.37 0.81 20.05
CA TYR A 22 -7.85 0.07 21.22
C TYR A 22 -8.88 -0.07 22.36
N ILE A 23 -9.95 0.73 22.34
CA ILE A 23 -11.00 0.71 23.38
C ILE A 23 -12.29 0.07 22.85
N ASP A 24 -12.65 0.36 21.60
CA ASP A 24 -13.90 -0.08 21.01
C ASP A 24 -13.88 -1.59 20.76
N SER A 25 -14.69 -2.34 21.51
CA SER A 25 -14.88 -3.77 21.31
C SER A 25 -15.86 -4.03 20.16
N ILE A 26 -15.37 -3.95 18.93
CA ILE A 26 -16.17 -4.15 17.72
C ILE A 26 -16.48 -5.64 17.56
N HIS A 27 -17.76 -5.98 17.46
CA HIS A 27 -18.19 -7.32 17.04
C HIS A 27 -18.09 -7.45 15.51
N GLU A 28 -17.54 -8.56 15.02
CA GLU A 28 -17.39 -8.93 13.60
C GLU A 28 -18.62 -8.63 12.70
N GLY A 29 -19.86 -8.72 13.23
CA GLY A 29 -21.07 -8.38 12.47
C GLY A 29 -21.23 -6.90 12.12
N TYR A 30 -20.61 -5.98 12.87
CA TYR A 30 -20.69 -4.55 12.60
C TYR A 30 -19.86 -4.13 11.39
N GLU A 31 -18.77 -4.83 11.08
CA GLU A 31 -17.96 -4.54 9.89
C GLU A 31 -18.76 -4.78 8.61
N GLN A 32 -19.48 -5.90 8.54
CA GLN A 32 -20.31 -6.25 7.39
C GLN A 32 -21.49 -5.28 7.24
N TYR A 33 -22.11 -4.89 8.35
CA TYR A 33 -23.19 -3.89 8.36
C TYR A 33 -22.70 -2.50 7.94
N ALA A 34 -21.53 -2.07 8.43
CA ALA A 34 -20.93 -0.82 8.02
C ALA A 34 -20.56 -0.85 6.53
N ALA A 35 -20.01 -1.96 6.04
CA ALA A 35 -19.67 -2.14 4.63
C ALA A 35 -20.89 -2.04 3.71
N SER A 36 -22.02 -2.67 4.07
CA SER A 36 -23.24 -2.58 3.26
C SER A 36 -23.84 -1.17 3.25
N LEU A 37 -23.75 -0.45 4.36
CA LEU A 37 -24.19 0.95 4.41
C LEU A 37 -23.28 1.84 3.55
N ILE A 38 -21.96 1.66 3.62
CA ILE A 38 -20.99 2.36 2.78
C ILE A 38 -21.27 2.08 1.30
N GLU A 39 -21.54 0.83 0.93
CA GLU A 39 -21.87 0.46 -0.45
C GLU A 39 -23.14 1.18 -0.94
N SER A 40 -24.20 1.21 -0.13
CA SER A 40 -25.43 1.91 -0.48
C SER A 40 -25.26 3.43 -0.62
N GLU A 41 -24.37 4.04 0.18
CA GLU A 41 -24.03 5.45 0.05
C GLU A 41 -23.15 5.69 -1.19
N MET A 42 -22.23 4.78 -1.49
CA MET A 42 -21.40 4.84 -2.69
C MET A 42 -22.22 4.74 -3.97
N GLU A 43 -23.23 3.87 -4.02
CA GLU A 43 -24.18 3.75 -5.15
C GLU A 43 -24.96 5.05 -5.40
N ASN A 44 -25.31 5.76 -4.32
CA ASN A 44 -26.01 7.04 -4.40
C ASN A 44 -25.07 8.25 -4.61
N SER A 45 -23.76 8.03 -4.57
CA SER A 45 -22.76 9.09 -4.73
C SER A 45 -22.25 9.17 -6.16
N ASP A 46 -22.20 10.38 -6.73
CA ASP A 46 -21.53 10.64 -8.02
C ASP A 46 -19.99 10.77 -7.86
N PHE A 47 -19.42 10.29 -6.75
CA PHE A 47 -18.02 10.49 -6.43
C PHE A 47 -17.12 9.56 -7.25
N ASN A 48 -16.36 10.14 -8.17
CA ASN A 48 -15.38 9.40 -8.96
C ASN A 48 -13.98 9.49 -8.33
N VAL A 49 -13.47 8.37 -7.83
CA VAL A 49 -12.11 8.30 -7.26
C VAL A 49 -11.03 8.74 -8.27
N ALA A 50 -11.25 8.49 -9.56
CA ALA A 50 -10.32 8.87 -10.62
C ALA A 50 -10.19 10.39 -10.81
N SER A 51 -11.15 11.20 -10.34
CA SER A 51 -11.03 12.67 -10.41
C SER A 51 -10.17 13.25 -9.28
N VAL A 52 -9.93 12.50 -8.21
CA VAL A 52 -9.13 12.94 -7.05
C VAL A 52 -7.69 12.43 -7.14
N LEU A 53 -7.48 11.28 -7.78
CA LEU A 53 -6.14 10.76 -7.99
C LEU A 53 -5.37 11.65 -8.96
N PRO A 54 -4.13 12.07 -8.62
CA PRO A 54 -3.28 12.75 -9.58
C PRO A 54 -3.09 11.84 -10.80
N PRO A 55 -3.13 12.38 -12.03
CA PRO A 55 -2.86 11.58 -13.21
C PRO A 55 -1.48 10.95 -13.06
N LEU A 56 -1.37 9.65 -13.36
CA LEU A 56 -0.09 8.97 -13.34
C LEU A 56 0.89 9.75 -14.22
N ALA A 57 2.09 9.99 -13.71
CA ALA A 57 3.13 10.66 -14.49
C ALA A 57 3.32 9.90 -15.82
N PRO A 58 3.26 10.58 -16.98
CA PRO A 58 3.46 9.91 -18.25
C PRO A 58 4.84 9.26 -18.26
N LEU A 59 4.94 8.06 -18.85
CA LEU A 59 6.22 7.43 -19.09
C LEU A 59 7.03 8.31 -20.06
N ASN A 60 8.00 9.02 -19.52
CA ASN A 60 8.93 9.81 -20.32
C ASN A 60 10.02 8.90 -20.86
N PHE A 61 9.84 8.42 -22.10
CA PHE A 61 10.87 7.67 -22.79
C PHE A 61 11.99 8.59 -23.26
N ARG A 62 13.25 8.18 -23.02
CA ARG A 62 14.43 8.95 -23.42
C ARG A 62 14.55 9.14 -24.94
N THR A 63 14.00 8.22 -25.73
CA THR A 63 14.04 8.25 -27.19
C THR A 63 12.68 7.85 -27.77
N PRO A 64 12.30 8.39 -28.95
CA PRO A 64 11.07 7.98 -29.63
C PRO A 64 11.10 6.51 -30.07
N LEU A 65 12.29 5.91 -30.22
CA LEU A 65 12.46 4.48 -30.45
C LEU A 65 11.94 3.67 -29.25
N LEU A 66 12.26 4.11 -28.03
CA LEU A 66 11.90 3.39 -26.81
C LEU A 66 10.39 3.46 -26.54
N ASP A 67 9.74 4.57 -26.90
CA ASP A 67 8.27 4.68 -26.90
C ASP A 67 7.64 3.69 -27.88
N ARG A 68 8.17 3.61 -29.12
CA ARG A 68 7.71 2.64 -30.11
C ARG A 68 7.91 1.19 -29.66
N GLU A 69 9.04 0.88 -29.04
CA GLU A 69 9.27 -0.47 -28.49
C GLU A 69 8.34 -0.77 -27.31
N TYR A 70 8.10 0.21 -26.44
CA TYR A 70 7.14 0.04 -25.34
C TYR A 70 5.73 -0.23 -25.86
N GLN A 71 5.28 0.50 -26.88
CA GLN A 71 4.00 0.27 -27.55
C GLN A 71 3.94 -1.11 -28.22
N ARG A 72 5.04 -1.55 -28.85
CA ARG A 72 5.16 -2.88 -29.46
C ARG A 72 5.08 -4.01 -28.42
N VAL A 73 5.82 -3.88 -27.32
CA VAL A 73 5.89 -4.89 -26.24
C VAL A 73 4.62 -4.91 -25.40
N SER A 74 4.01 -3.75 -25.13
CA SER A 74 2.72 -3.68 -24.45
C SER A 74 1.59 -4.23 -25.34
N GLY A 75 1.71 -4.06 -26.66
CA GLY A 75 0.81 -4.62 -27.65
C GLY A 75 1.05 -6.10 -27.96
N VAL A 76 1.08 -6.99 -26.96
CA VAL A 76 1.00 -8.49 -27.06
C VAL A 76 2.05 -9.20 -27.95
N GLU A 77 2.77 -8.51 -28.82
CA GLU A 77 3.78 -9.07 -29.71
C GLU A 77 5.08 -9.24 -28.93
N ALA A 78 5.30 -10.46 -28.42
CA ALA A 78 6.59 -10.82 -27.86
C ALA A 78 7.68 -10.59 -28.92
N PRO A 79 8.76 -9.86 -28.60
CA PRO A 79 9.82 -9.60 -29.56
C PRO A 79 10.42 -10.92 -30.05
N GLU A 80 10.69 -11.01 -31.35
CA GLU A 80 11.41 -12.13 -31.95
C GLU A 80 12.81 -12.18 -31.33
N LYS A 81 13.01 -13.05 -30.33
CA LYS A 81 14.31 -13.29 -29.72
C LYS A 81 15.18 -14.04 -30.75
N ARG A 82 15.76 -13.31 -31.69
CA ARG A 82 16.81 -13.85 -32.55
C ARG A 82 18.04 -14.06 -31.71
N SER A 83 18.25 -15.31 -31.28
CA SER A 83 19.53 -15.69 -30.68
C SER A 83 20.60 -15.60 -31.75
N ILE A 84 21.49 -14.61 -31.62
CA ILE A 84 22.69 -14.47 -32.47
C ILE A 84 23.65 -15.65 -32.26
N PHE A 85 23.46 -16.43 -31.18
CA PHE A 85 24.25 -17.60 -30.81
C PHE A 85 23.65 -18.93 -31.31
N GLY A 86 22.74 -18.90 -32.30
CA GLY A 86 22.17 -20.11 -32.89
C GLY A 86 23.24 -21.07 -33.44
N ASN A 87 23.10 -22.36 -33.10
CA ASN A 87 23.90 -23.53 -33.49
C ASN A 87 25.29 -23.24 -34.11
N THR A 88 26.33 -23.32 -33.28
CA THR A 88 27.76 -23.26 -33.66
C THR A 88 28.27 -24.48 -34.44
N LYS A 89 27.38 -25.39 -34.83
CA LYS A 89 27.75 -26.53 -35.68
C LYS A 89 27.83 -26.05 -37.12
N ILE A 90 29.06 -25.79 -37.58
CA ILE A 90 29.33 -25.57 -38.99
C ILE A 90 29.28 -26.94 -39.68
N ASP A 91 28.20 -27.21 -40.40
CA ASP A 91 28.15 -28.36 -41.30
C ASP A 91 29.08 -28.13 -42.51
N PRO A 92 29.75 -29.17 -43.02
CA PRO A 92 30.53 -29.05 -44.25
C PRO A 92 29.59 -28.63 -45.40
N PRO A 93 30.01 -27.71 -46.28
CA PRO A 93 29.16 -27.26 -47.39
C PRO A 93 28.80 -28.46 -48.28
N SER A 94 27.50 -28.68 -48.50
CA SER A 94 26.96 -29.80 -49.29
C SER A 94 27.02 -29.58 -50.80
N GLU A 95 27.43 -28.39 -51.26
CA GLU A 95 27.37 -27.96 -52.66
C GLU A 95 28.76 -27.65 -53.23
N ASN A 96 28.99 -27.95 -54.51
CA ASN A 96 30.22 -27.60 -55.25
C ASN A 96 30.29 -26.11 -55.67
N SER A 97 29.54 -25.23 -54.99
CA SER A 97 29.48 -23.80 -55.30
C SER A 97 30.61 -23.04 -54.61
N VAL A 98 31.46 -22.36 -55.37
CA VAL A 98 32.61 -21.59 -54.85
C VAL A 98 32.18 -20.55 -53.80
N ALA A 99 31.04 -19.88 -54.02
CA ALA A 99 30.52 -18.89 -53.08
C ALA A 99 30.10 -19.50 -51.72
N ALA A 100 29.52 -20.70 -51.74
CA ALA A 100 29.13 -21.40 -50.51
C ALA A 100 30.36 -21.82 -49.68
N TRP A 101 31.46 -22.19 -50.35
CA TRP A 101 32.75 -22.48 -49.73
C TRP A 101 33.42 -21.22 -49.13
N GLU A 102 33.36 -20.09 -49.82
CA GLU A 102 33.88 -18.82 -49.28
C GLU A 102 33.15 -18.40 -48.00
N ASP A 103 31.82 -18.52 -47.97
CA ASP A 103 31.04 -18.19 -46.78
C ASP A 103 31.23 -19.21 -45.65
N ALA A 104 31.42 -20.50 -45.98
CA ALA A 104 31.82 -21.51 -45.00
C ALA A 104 33.18 -21.19 -44.38
N ILE A 105 34.17 -20.77 -45.16
CA ILE A 105 35.49 -20.35 -44.66
C ILE A 105 35.37 -19.13 -43.74
N LYS A 106 34.55 -18.13 -44.11
CA LYS A 106 34.30 -16.97 -43.24
C LYS A 106 33.70 -17.39 -41.90
N ARG A 107 32.70 -18.30 -41.91
CA ARG A 107 32.09 -18.85 -40.70
C ARG A 107 33.11 -19.61 -39.83
N VAL A 108 33.93 -20.46 -40.43
CA VAL A 108 34.98 -21.22 -39.71
C VAL A 108 35.99 -20.28 -39.06
N LYS A 109 36.42 -19.20 -39.75
CA LYS A 109 37.32 -18.20 -39.16
C LYS A 109 36.70 -17.50 -37.94
N VAL A 110 35.40 -17.20 -38.00
CA VAL A 110 34.68 -16.60 -36.87
C VAL A 110 34.61 -17.57 -35.70
N GLU A 111 34.28 -18.84 -35.92
CA GLU A 111 34.24 -19.84 -34.83
C GLU A 111 35.63 -20.12 -34.25
N LEU A 112 36.68 -20.15 -35.08
CA LEU A 112 38.06 -20.29 -34.60
C LEU A 112 38.42 -19.14 -33.65
N GLU A 113 38.09 -17.91 -34.00
CA GLU A 113 38.38 -16.75 -33.15
C GLU A 113 37.55 -16.76 -31.86
N LYS A 114 36.28 -17.21 -31.93
CA LYS A 114 35.46 -17.42 -30.73
C LYS A 114 36.09 -18.43 -29.77
N GLU A 115 36.53 -19.58 -30.27
CA GLU A 115 37.18 -20.61 -29.45
C GLU A 115 38.54 -20.14 -28.92
N ARG A 116 39.29 -19.35 -29.69
CA ARG A 116 40.52 -18.70 -29.22
C ARG A 116 40.25 -17.77 -28.03
N ILE A 117 39.26 -16.87 -28.15
CA ILE A 117 38.88 -15.94 -27.08
C ILE A 117 38.36 -16.71 -25.87
N ARG A 118 37.56 -17.76 -26.10
CA ARG A 118 37.06 -18.65 -25.04
C ARG A 118 38.22 -19.31 -24.28
N GLY A 119 39.25 -19.78 -24.98
CA GLY A 119 40.47 -20.34 -24.38
C GLY A 119 41.14 -19.34 -23.44
N LEU A 120 41.37 -18.10 -23.90
CA LEU A 120 41.95 -17.04 -23.08
C LEU A 120 41.08 -16.69 -21.86
N MET A 121 39.76 -16.66 -22.03
CA MET A 121 38.83 -16.40 -20.93
C MET A 121 38.85 -17.52 -19.88
N LEU A 122 38.94 -18.78 -20.31
CA LEU A 122 39.06 -19.93 -19.40
C LEU A 122 40.41 -19.96 -18.67
N GLU A 123 41.49 -19.52 -19.31
CA GLU A 123 42.79 -19.35 -18.65
C GLU A 123 42.70 -18.31 -17.53
N LEU A 124 42.08 -17.16 -17.80
CA LEU A 124 41.82 -16.12 -16.80
C LEU A 124 40.94 -16.63 -15.65
N GLU A 125 39.92 -17.44 -15.94
CA GLU A 125 39.08 -18.06 -14.92
C GLU A 125 39.85 -19.08 -14.06
N LYS A 126 40.72 -19.87 -14.67
CA LYS A 126 41.55 -20.88 -13.99
C LYS A 126 42.52 -20.25 -13.00
N GLU A 127 42.98 -19.03 -13.26
CA GLU A 127 43.85 -18.26 -12.35
C GLU A 127 43.13 -17.81 -11.06
N GLY A 128 41.86 -18.18 -10.85
CA GLY A 128 41.14 -18.01 -9.59
C GLY A 128 40.61 -16.59 -9.34
N VAL A 129 41.00 -15.63 -10.18
CA VAL A 129 40.55 -14.24 -10.15
C VAL A 129 39.03 -14.14 -10.19
N THR A 130 38.38 -14.93 -11.06
CA THR A 130 36.92 -14.96 -11.20
C THR A 130 36.24 -15.50 -9.95
N ALA A 131 36.75 -16.58 -9.36
CA ALA A 131 36.18 -17.15 -8.13
C ALA A 131 36.24 -16.17 -6.95
N ASP A 132 37.34 -15.42 -6.83
CA ASP A 132 37.48 -14.40 -5.79
C ASP A 132 36.62 -13.16 -6.04
N GLN A 133 36.42 -12.77 -7.29
CA GLN A 133 35.45 -11.72 -7.64
C GLN A 133 34.02 -12.14 -7.28
N TRP A 134 33.63 -13.38 -7.57
CA TRP A 134 32.32 -13.92 -7.20
C TRP A 134 32.11 -13.95 -5.68
N LYS A 135 33.13 -14.37 -4.91
CA LYS A 135 33.07 -14.32 -3.44
C LYS A 135 32.89 -12.89 -2.92
N LYS A 136 33.64 -11.92 -3.48
CA LYS A 136 33.50 -10.50 -3.12
C LYS A 136 32.13 -9.95 -3.47
N PHE A 137 31.59 -10.31 -4.64
CA PHE A 137 30.25 -9.93 -5.05
C PHE A 137 29.18 -10.49 -4.11
N ASN A 138 29.27 -11.78 -3.77
CA ASN A 138 28.34 -12.40 -2.82
C ASN A 138 28.43 -11.76 -1.42
N ALA A 139 29.63 -11.42 -0.96
CA ALA A 139 29.82 -10.69 0.30
C ALA A 139 29.30 -9.24 0.26
N MET A 140 29.32 -8.60 -0.91
CA MET A 140 28.68 -7.29 -1.10
C MET A 140 27.16 -7.42 -1.09
N LEU A 141 26.61 -8.42 -1.79
CA LEU A 141 25.18 -8.69 -1.84
C LEU A 141 24.63 -9.02 -0.44
N SER A 142 25.37 -9.79 0.36
CA SER A 142 25.00 -10.08 1.75
C SER A 142 25.03 -8.85 2.65
N LYS A 143 25.79 -7.79 2.30
CA LYS A 143 25.81 -6.52 3.04
C LYS A 143 24.73 -5.55 2.57
N ALA A 144 24.22 -5.70 1.35
CA ALA A 144 23.12 -4.92 0.81
C ALA A 144 21.74 -5.31 1.39
N GLN A 145 21.71 -5.98 2.54
CA GLN A 145 20.48 -6.39 3.20
C GLN A 145 19.67 -5.16 3.60
N LEU A 146 18.38 -5.16 3.22
CA LEU A 146 17.38 -4.18 3.66
C LEU A 146 16.93 -4.40 5.12
N GLU A 147 17.38 -5.49 5.76
CA GLU A 147 16.97 -5.88 7.12
C GLU A 147 17.08 -4.76 8.17
N PRO A 148 18.18 -3.95 8.25
CA PRO A 148 18.23 -2.85 9.21
C PRO A 148 17.17 -1.78 8.93
N VAL A 149 16.83 -1.51 7.67
CA VAL A 149 15.79 -0.53 7.31
C VAL A 149 14.42 -1.05 7.71
N HIS A 150 14.13 -2.34 7.44
CA HIS A 150 12.89 -2.98 7.89
C HIS A 150 12.75 -2.99 9.41
N GLN A 151 13.85 -3.23 10.13
CA GLN A 151 13.86 -3.20 11.59
C GLN A 151 13.55 -1.81 12.14
N ILE A 152 14.19 -0.77 11.60
CA ILE A 152 13.92 0.62 11.98
C ILE A 152 12.44 0.99 11.71
N HIS A 153 11.88 0.55 10.58
CA HIS A 153 10.46 0.81 10.30
C HIS A 153 9.52 0.07 11.24
N ARG A 154 9.79 -1.19 11.59
CA ARG A 154 9.02 -1.94 12.59
C ARG A 154 9.04 -1.25 13.94
N GLU A 155 10.22 -0.89 14.44
CA GLU A 155 10.37 -0.17 15.71
C GLU A 155 9.63 1.17 15.72
N ASN A 156 9.63 1.88 14.59
CA ASN A 156 8.88 3.12 14.46
C ASN A 156 7.37 2.89 14.50
N ILE A 157 6.87 1.85 13.84
CA ILE A 157 5.45 1.46 13.87
C ILE A 157 5.05 1.08 15.29
N ASP A 158 5.83 0.23 15.95
CA ASP A 158 5.57 -0.24 17.31
C ASP A 158 5.54 0.93 18.30
N ARG A 159 6.50 1.86 18.17
CA ARG A 159 6.52 3.08 18.99
C ARG A 159 5.28 3.95 18.77
N ILE A 160 4.80 4.08 17.54
CA ILE A 160 3.59 4.86 17.23
C ILE A 160 2.36 4.15 17.82
N ASN A 161 2.26 2.83 17.65
CA ASN A 161 1.15 2.04 18.15
C ASN A 161 1.09 2.07 19.68
N MET A 162 2.24 1.92 20.36
CA MET A 162 2.33 2.03 21.82
C MET A 162 1.84 3.40 22.31
N LYS A 163 2.30 4.50 21.67
CA LYS A 163 1.83 5.85 22.01
C LYS A 163 0.33 6.03 21.78
N ARG A 164 -0.23 5.44 20.71
CA ARG A 164 -1.67 5.47 20.43
C ARG A 164 -2.46 4.71 21.48
N GLN A 165 -1.98 3.52 21.84
CA GLN A 165 -2.59 2.68 22.86
C GLN A 165 -2.60 3.38 24.22
N GLU A 166 -1.46 3.89 24.68
CA GLU A 166 -1.35 4.66 25.93
C GLU A 166 -2.31 5.86 25.92
N PHE A 167 -2.36 6.63 24.84
CA PHE A 167 -3.23 7.78 24.74
C PHE A 167 -4.72 7.41 24.82
N GLN A 168 -5.12 6.36 24.12
CA GLN A 168 -6.51 5.90 24.13
C GLN A 168 -6.87 5.30 25.49
N GLU A 169 -6.19 4.25 25.93
CA GLU A 169 -6.55 3.52 27.16
C GLU A 169 -6.43 4.37 28.43
N ASP A 170 -5.32 5.12 28.59
CA ASP A 170 -5.08 5.80 29.86
C ASP A 170 -5.78 7.13 30.02
N LYS A 171 -5.98 7.88 28.93
CA LYS A 171 -6.60 9.21 28.98
C LYS A 171 -8.06 9.15 28.55
N ILE A 172 -8.29 8.86 27.27
CA ILE A 172 -9.63 8.96 26.68
C ILE A 172 -10.57 7.90 27.24
N GLY A 173 -10.12 6.64 27.34
CA GLY A 173 -10.97 5.53 27.79
C GLY A 173 -11.50 5.71 29.20
N LYS A 174 -10.67 6.20 30.12
CA LYS A 174 -11.09 6.51 31.50
C LYS A 174 -12.08 7.67 31.54
N ASP A 175 -11.82 8.73 30.79
CA ASP A 175 -12.70 9.90 30.73
C ASP A 175 -14.07 9.54 30.14
N VAL A 176 -14.11 8.75 29.06
CA VAL A 176 -15.34 8.23 28.45
C VAL A 176 -16.11 7.36 29.44
N HIS A 177 -15.43 6.47 30.17
CA HIS A 177 -16.09 5.61 31.16
C HIS A 177 -16.70 6.42 32.32
N VAL A 178 -15.97 7.42 32.82
CA VAL A 178 -16.46 8.34 33.85
C VAL A 178 -17.69 9.09 33.34
N LEU A 179 -17.61 9.68 32.14
CA LEU A 179 -18.72 10.43 31.55
C LEU A 179 -19.95 9.54 31.33
N TYR A 180 -19.76 8.31 30.84
CA TYR A 180 -20.83 7.32 30.66
C TYR A 180 -21.51 6.97 31.99
N SER A 181 -20.73 6.75 33.05
CA SER A 181 -21.26 6.46 34.38
C SER A 181 -22.08 7.64 34.95
N GLN A 182 -21.60 8.87 34.77
CA GLN A 182 -22.31 10.08 35.20
C GLN A 182 -23.60 10.29 34.42
N TYR A 183 -23.56 10.06 33.11
CA TYR A 183 -24.74 10.10 32.25
C TYR A 183 -25.80 9.09 32.71
N HIS A 184 -25.42 7.82 32.94
CA HIS A 184 -26.35 6.80 33.39
C HIS A 184 -26.97 7.14 34.76
N GLN A 185 -26.14 7.58 35.73
CA GLN A 185 -26.64 8.03 37.03
C GLN A 185 -27.62 9.20 36.92
N LEU A 186 -27.37 10.14 36.01
CA LEU A 186 -28.28 11.27 35.78
C LEU A 186 -29.61 10.80 35.18
N VAL A 187 -29.56 9.92 34.18
CA VAL A 187 -30.76 9.34 33.56
C VAL A 187 -31.58 8.57 34.59
N ASP A 188 -30.94 7.76 35.44
CA ASP A 188 -31.60 7.02 36.51
C ASP A 188 -32.27 7.96 37.52
N LYS A 189 -31.58 9.04 37.94
CA LYS A 189 -32.15 10.06 38.82
C LYS A 189 -33.38 10.72 38.18
N VAL A 190 -33.30 11.07 36.90
CA VAL A 190 -34.44 11.65 36.17
C VAL A 190 -35.61 10.66 36.10
N TYR A 191 -35.32 9.39 35.84
CA TYR A 191 -36.34 8.34 35.81
C TYR A 191 -37.00 8.14 37.18
N GLN A 192 -36.21 8.07 38.25
CA GLN A 192 -36.70 7.96 39.63
C GLN A 192 -37.57 9.16 40.02
N LEU A 193 -37.15 10.38 39.67
CA LEU A 193 -37.92 11.60 39.92
C LEU A 193 -39.25 11.58 39.16
N LYS A 194 -39.25 11.22 37.86
CA LYS A 194 -40.49 11.10 37.08
C LYS A 194 -41.45 10.07 37.68
N ARG A 195 -40.93 8.93 38.15
CA ARG A 195 -41.73 7.89 38.83
C ARG A 195 -42.31 8.39 40.15
N ALA A 196 -41.51 9.08 40.97
CA ALA A 196 -41.97 9.64 42.25
C ALA A 196 -43.06 10.71 42.03
N VAL A 197 -42.88 11.61 41.06
CA VAL A 197 -43.89 12.63 40.71
C VAL A 197 -45.19 11.98 40.21
N ALA A 198 -45.09 10.94 39.38
CA ALA A 198 -46.28 10.20 38.92
C ALA A 198 -47.02 9.51 40.07
N ALA A 199 -46.30 8.93 41.04
CA ALA A 199 -46.89 8.35 42.25
C ALA A 199 -47.59 9.40 43.11
N LEU A 200 -46.95 10.56 43.34
CA LEU A 200 -47.56 11.67 44.08
C LEU A 200 -48.80 12.21 43.40
N HIS A 201 -48.80 12.37 42.07
CA HIS A 201 -49.99 12.78 41.32
C HIS A 201 -51.13 11.76 41.45
N HIS A 202 -50.81 10.46 41.46
CA HIS A 202 -51.80 9.42 41.68
C HIS A 202 -52.40 9.47 43.10
N GLU A 203 -51.57 9.67 44.12
CA GLU A 203 -52.03 9.84 45.51
C GLU A 203 -52.91 11.09 45.68
N ILE A 204 -52.56 12.22 45.05
CA ILE A 204 -53.37 13.44 45.06
C ILE A 204 -54.72 13.20 44.38
N ALA A 205 -54.75 12.50 43.24
CA ALA A 205 -55.99 12.17 42.54
C ALA A 205 -56.89 11.21 43.33
N LEU A 206 -56.32 10.34 44.17
CA LEU A 206 -57.05 9.41 45.02
C LEU A 206 -57.52 10.01 46.34
N ARG A 207 -56.97 11.15 46.81
CA ARG A 207 -57.51 11.86 47.97
C ARG A 207 -58.85 12.51 47.61
N PRO A 208 -59.99 12.10 48.22
CA PRO A 208 -61.22 12.85 48.12
C PRO A 208 -61.01 14.20 48.80
N GLN A 209 -61.65 15.26 48.29
CA GLN A 209 -61.61 16.59 48.90
C GLN A 209 -62.15 16.56 50.34
N GLN A 210 -61.28 16.29 51.31
CA GLN A 210 -61.53 16.42 52.73
C GLN A 210 -60.80 17.65 53.26
N SER A 211 -61.13 18.81 52.71
CA SER A 211 -60.76 20.11 53.28
C SER A 211 -61.67 21.20 52.70
N SER A 212 -62.93 21.19 53.12
CA SER A 212 -63.84 22.33 53.00
C SER A 212 -64.82 22.30 54.19
N THR A 213 -64.31 22.63 55.37
CA THR A 213 -65.06 23.13 56.54
C THR A 213 -64.17 24.11 57.27
#